data_AF-A0A445MY03-F1
#
_entry.id   AF-A0A445MY03-F1
#
_cell.length_a   1.000
_cell.length_b   1.000
_cell.length_c   1.000
_cell.angle_alpha   90.00
_cell.angle_beta   90.00
_cell.angle_gamma   90.00
#
_symmetry.space_group_name_H-M   'P 1'
#
loop_
_entity.id
_entity.type
_entity.pdbx_description
1 polymer ?
#
loop_
_entity_poly.entity_id
_entity_poly.type
_entity_poly.pdbx_seq_one_letter_code
_entity_poly.pdbx_strand_id
1 'polypeptide(L)'
;MIADNTRLQGNAAPETPGLTATADCGMEDNSRSFQLFSDQTPTTFTDRLEAAFDEPIEDLFTRLYVVKQMSVPDIRRWFEERFGSVVSERHFYRIMAERGVQLRGHAERKRLSWKQGKMDASMAKSRQTRKRTYLLGSKAEKAIRYLLREALLVLGVKWDVIIGDNLQHILGRYEVDIPVVVVDRSTGAACRFAVEVDNSFTHASPKLKKRDAAKDRALEQSGWRVFRLDGGVKEQDVFAEQVADLVLAIEAHAAEIFINHSFPTNPSQARRATHHLKCVQVEGL
;
A
#
# COMPACT_ATOMS: atom_id res chain seq x y z
N MET A 1 -9.28 -10.75 -55.56
CA MET A 1 -10.36 -9.75 -55.44
C MET A 1 -9.75 -8.53 -54.81
N ILE A 2 -9.68 -7.46 -55.59
CA ILE A 2 -9.09 -6.17 -55.26
C ILE A 2 -10.21 -5.32 -54.66
N ALA A 3 -9.95 -4.68 -53.53
CA ALA A 3 -10.69 -3.52 -53.09
C ALA A 3 -9.70 -2.52 -52.49
N ASP A 4 -9.14 -1.71 -53.38
CA ASP A 4 -8.68 -0.36 -53.08
C ASP A 4 -9.87 0.50 -52.64
N ASN A 5 -9.69 1.30 -51.59
CA ASN A 5 -10.25 2.64 -51.59
C ASN A 5 -9.43 3.57 -50.69
N THR A 6 -8.60 4.34 -51.37
CA THR A 6 -7.88 5.51 -50.91
C THR A 6 -8.85 6.69 -50.75
N ARG A 7 -8.67 7.52 -49.71
CA ARG A 7 -8.50 9.00 -49.76
C ARG A 7 -8.80 9.66 -48.40
N LEU A 8 -7.76 10.22 -47.77
CA LEU A 8 -7.40 11.67 -47.68
C LEU A 8 -7.98 12.31 -46.41
N GLN A 9 -7.14 12.52 -45.39
CA GLN A 9 -6.34 13.73 -45.14
C GLN A 9 -7.15 14.88 -44.52
N GLY A 10 -6.72 15.26 -43.31
CA GLY A 10 -7.13 16.47 -42.59
C GLY A 10 -6.19 16.68 -41.41
N ASN A 11 -4.96 17.12 -41.69
CA ASN A 11 -4.04 17.67 -40.70
C ASN A 11 -4.54 19.07 -40.28
N ALA A 12 -4.59 19.35 -38.98
CA ALA A 12 -4.28 20.67 -38.41
C ALA A 12 -4.29 20.63 -36.87
N ALA A 13 -3.09 20.56 -36.29
CA ALA A 13 -2.71 21.36 -35.11
C ALA A 13 -1.71 22.41 -35.67
N PRO A 14 -1.55 23.62 -35.11
CA PRO A 14 -1.32 23.86 -33.67
C PRO A 14 -1.98 25.15 -33.13
N GLU A 15 -1.92 25.36 -31.81
CA GLU A 15 -1.39 26.58 -31.17
C GLU A 15 -1.71 26.61 -29.67
N THR A 16 -0.65 26.64 -28.86
CA THR A 16 -0.59 27.20 -27.51
C THR A 16 -0.33 28.71 -27.63
N PRO A 17 -0.92 29.56 -26.78
CA PRO A 17 -0.19 30.05 -25.59
C PRO A 17 -1.13 30.21 -24.37
N GLY A 18 -0.72 29.96 -23.13
CA GLY A 18 0.21 30.79 -22.37
C GLY A 18 -0.33 30.86 -20.92
N LEU A 19 0.57 30.85 -19.96
CA LEU A 19 0.32 30.77 -18.50
C LEU A 19 -0.48 31.97 -17.95
N THR A 20 -1.44 31.69 -17.08
CA THR A 20 -1.69 32.50 -15.87
C THR A 20 -2.22 31.62 -14.74
N ALA A 21 -1.54 31.70 -13.60
CA ALA A 21 -1.89 31.06 -12.36
C ALA A 21 -3.09 31.75 -11.69
N THR A 22 -4.04 30.95 -11.24
CA THR A 22 -4.92 31.29 -10.12
C THR A 22 -5.20 30.00 -9.35
N ALA A 23 -4.75 29.97 -8.10
CA ALA A 23 -5.18 29.00 -7.11
C ALA A 23 -6.69 29.19 -6.92
N ASP A 24 -7.46 28.17 -7.29
CA ASP A 24 -8.89 28.13 -6.98
C ASP A 24 -9.15 26.89 -6.13
N CYS A 25 -9.33 27.16 -4.84
CA CYS A 25 -9.72 26.21 -3.83
C CYS A 25 -11.16 25.79 -4.14
N GLY A 26 -11.34 24.68 -4.86
CA GLY A 26 -12.64 24.08 -5.08
C GLY A 26 -13.25 23.65 -3.74
N MET A 27 -13.99 24.56 -3.11
CA MET A 27 -15.03 24.21 -2.15
C MET A 27 -16.08 23.42 -2.91
N GLU A 28 -16.12 22.10 -2.68
CA GLU A 28 -17.25 21.30 -3.09
C GLU A 28 -18.51 21.83 -2.38
N ASP A 29 -19.38 22.41 -3.21
CA ASP A 29 -20.71 22.87 -2.87
C ASP A 29 -21.52 21.69 -2.31
N ASN A 30 -21.50 21.53 -0.99
CA ASN A 30 -22.34 20.61 -0.25
C ASN A 30 -23.78 21.15 -0.20
N SER A 31 -24.43 21.20 -1.35
CA SER A 31 -25.88 21.39 -1.44
C SER A 31 -26.60 20.08 -1.08
N ARG A 32 -26.45 19.65 0.17
CA ARG A 32 -27.37 18.71 0.81
C ARG A 32 -28.50 19.53 1.40
N SER A 33 -29.69 19.36 0.84
CA SER A 33 -30.96 19.83 1.41
C SER A 33 -31.11 19.30 2.84
N PHE A 34 -30.66 20.07 3.82
CA PHE A 34 -31.06 19.89 5.22
C PHE A 34 -32.52 20.27 5.30
N GLN A 35 -33.40 19.27 5.42
CA GLN A 35 -34.74 19.50 5.93
C GLN A 35 -34.59 19.96 7.39
N LEU A 36 -34.64 21.28 7.59
CA LEU A 36 -34.87 21.93 8.87
C LEU A 36 -36.30 21.58 9.31
N PHE A 37 -36.42 20.66 10.26
CA PHE A 37 -37.64 20.49 11.04
C PHE A 37 -37.48 21.26 12.35
N SER A 38 -38.40 22.20 12.57
CA SER A 38 -38.45 23.16 13.66
C SER A 38 -38.69 22.53 15.03
N ASP A 39 -38.08 23.14 16.05
CA ASP A 39 -38.49 23.25 17.45
C ASP A 39 -39.18 22.03 18.09
N GLN A 40 -38.36 21.09 18.54
CA GLN A 40 -38.59 20.27 19.73
C GLN A 40 -37.23 19.79 20.25
N THR A 41 -37.17 19.42 21.53
CA THR A 41 -35.98 18.98 22.30
C THR A 41 -34.97 18.19 21.48
N PRO A 42 -33.64 18.21 21.79
CA PRO A 42 -32.64 17.47 21.02
C PRO A 42 -32.91 15.96 21.13
N THR A 43 -33.76 15.45 20.23
CA THR A 43 -34.08 14.04 20.09
C THR A 43 -32.79 13.35 19.68
N THR A 44 -32.33 12.41 20.50
CA THR A 44 -31.15 11.62 20.20
C THR A 44 -31.34 10.88 18.88
N PHE A 45 -30.26 10.41 18.27
CA PHE A 45 -30.36 9.59 17.05
C PHE A 45 -31.30 8.39 17.25
N THR A 46 -31.28 7.79 18.43
CA THR A 46 -32.18 6.72 18.85
C THR A 46 -33.65 7.15 18.82
N ASP A 47 -33.99 8.28 19.44
CA ASP A 47 -35.37 8.78 19.51
C ASP A 47 -35.94 9.06 18.11
N ARG A 48 -35.08 9.55 17.19
CA ARG A 48 -35.46 9.74 15.79
C ARG A 48 -35.74 8.44 15.06
N LEU A 49 -34.98 7.38 15.35
CA LEU A 49 -35.21 6.06 14.77
C LEU A 49 -36.50 5.44 15.31
N GLU A 50 -36.74 5.53 16.61
CA GLU A 50 -37.98 5.03 17.22
C GLU A 50 -39.21 5.72 16.65
N ALA A 51 -39.17 7.06 16.52
CA ALA A 51 -40.23 7.81 15.87
C ALA A 51 -40.42 7.46 14.38
N ALA A 52 -39.33 7.22 13.65
CA ALA A 52 -39.39 6.90 12.21
C ALA A 52 -39.95 5.50 11.91
N PHE A 53 -39.81 4.55 12.84
CA PHE A 53 -40.25 3.17 12.67
C PHE A 53 -41.47 2.78 13.50
N ASP A 54 -41.92 3.67 14.39
CA ASP A 54 -43.03 3.42 15.32
C ASP A 54 -42.82 2.13 16.13
N GLU A 55 -41.57 1.87 16.51
CA GLU A 55 -41.18 0.72 17.33
C GLU A 55 -39.96 1.07 18.20
N PRO A 56 -39.80 0.45 19.39
CA PRO A 56 -38.61 0.61 20.21
C PRO A 56 -37.33 0.24 19.47
N ILE A 57 -36.23 0.93 19.74
CA ILE A 57 -34.98 0.73 19.00
C ILE A 57 -34.43 -0.70 19.17
N GLU A 58 -34.68 -1.29 20.34
CA GLU A 58 -34.33 -2.68 20.66
C GLU A 58 -35.08 -3.67 19.76
N ASP A 59 -36.37 -3.44 19.54
CA ASP A 59 -37.21 -4.29 18.68
C ASP A 59 -36.80 -4.15 17.22
N LEU A 60 -36.50 -2.93 16.77
CA LEU A 60 -35.96 -2.67 15.43
C LEU A 60 -34.65 -3.44 15.23
N PHE A 61 -33.68 -3.32 16.13
CA PHE A 61 -32.41 -4.03 16.02
C PHE A 61 -32.58 -5.55 16.18
N THR A 62 -33.46 -6.03 17.05
CA THR A 62 -33.75 -7.46 17.18
C THR A 62 -34.36 -8.02 15.90
N ARG A 63 -35.31 -7.30 15.30
CA ARG A 63 -35.93 -7.67 14.03
C ARG A 63 -34.93 -7.68 12.88
N LEU A 64 -34.12 -6.65 12.72
CA LEU A 64 -33.12 -6.57 11.64
C LEU A 64 -31.96 -7.54 11.87
N TYR A 65 -31.37 -7.51 13.07
CA TYR A 65 -30.19 -8.27 13.40
C TYR A 65 -30.54 -9.74 13.65
N VAL A 66 -31.40 -10.07 14.61
CA VAL A 66 -31.68 -11.46 15.03
C VAL A 66 -32.62 -12.15 14.04
N VAL A 67 -33.79 -11.57 13.77
CA VAL A 67 -34.85 -12.23 12.98
C VAL A 67 -34.52 -12.27 11.49
N LYS A 68 -34.23 -11.11 10.87
CA LYS A 68 -33.83 -11.02 9.46
C LYS A 68 -32.40 -11.50 9.19
N GLN A 69 -31.67 -11.83 10.25
CA GLN A 69 -30.28 -12.29 10.18
C GLN A 69 -29.35 -11.34 9.42
N MET A 70 -29.57 -10.02 9.49
CA MET A 70 -28.70 -9.04 8.85
C MET A 70 -27.40 -8.89 9.64
N SER A 71 -26.29 -8.63 8.94
CA SER A 71 -25.05 -8.19 9.59
C SER A 71 -25.10 -6.68 9.83
N VAL A 72 -24.33 -6.16 10.80
CA VAL A 72 -24.29 -4.71 11.06
C VAL A 72 -23.93 -3.89 9.80
N PRO A 73 -23.00 -4.33 8.93
CA PRO A 73 -22.78 -3.69 7.64
C PRO A 73 -24.01 -3.66 6.72
N ASP A 74 -24.82 -4.74 6.70
CA ASP A 74 -26.05 -4.78 5.89
C ASP A 74 -27.11 -3.86 6.49
N ILE A 75 -27.21 -3.82 7.82
CA ILE A 75 -28.12 -2.90 8.54
C ILE A 75 -27.72 -1.46 8.20
N ARG A 76 -26.43 -1.12 8.29
CA ARG A 76 -25.92 0.19 7.89
C ARG A 76 -26.34 0.55 6.47
N ARG A 77 -26.13 -0.35 5.51
CA ARG A 77 -26.53 -0.12 4.12
C ARG A 77 -28.04 0.07 3.99
N TRP A 78 -28.83 -0.73 4.70
CA TRP A 78 -30.29 -0.61 4.69
C TRP A 78 -30.78 0.73 5.26
N PHE A 79 -30.14 1.24 6.32
CA PHE A 79 -30.41 2.59 6.83
C PHE A 79 -29.95 3.68 5.85
N GLU A 80 -28.78 3.52 5.24
CA GLU A 80 -28.24 4.46 4.24
C GLU A 80 -29.17 4.56 3.02
N GLU A 81 -29.66 3.43 2.50
CA GLU A 81 -30.61 3.37 1.39
C GLU A 81 -31.96 4.04 1.74
N ARG A 82 -32.38 3.97 3.01
CA ARG A 82 -33.70 4.46 3.43
C ARG A 82 -33.72 5.91 3.90
N PHE A 83 -32.62 6.40 4.48
CA PHE A 83 -32.53 7.75 5.07
C PHE A 83 -31.48 8.64 4.42
N GLY A 84 -30.72 8.13 3.44
CA GLY A 84 -29.65 8.88 2.77
C GLY A 84 -28.49 9.29 3.68
N SER A 85 -28.44 8.80 4.92
CA SER A 85 -27.46 9.19 5.93
C SER A 85 -26.58 8.01 6.34
N VAL A 86 -25.27 8.27 6.38
CA VAL A 86 -24.27 7.27 6.75
C VAL A 86 -24.06 7.30 8.25
N VAL A 87 -24.55 6.26 8.93
CA VAL A 87 -24.31 6.05 10.36
C VAL A 87 -23.16 5.07 10.53
N SER A 88 -22.21 5.40 11.41
CA SER A 88 -21.04 4.52 11.64
C SER A 88 -21.46 3.18 12.26
N GLU A 89 -20.82 2.08 11.85
CA GLU A 89 -21.10 0.75 12.41
C GLU A 89 -20.85 0.69 13.92
N ARG A 90 -19.85 1.43 14.42
CA ARG A 90 -19.56 1.56 15.86
C ARG A 90 -20.76 2.07 16.64
N HIS A 91 -21.51 3.00 16.06
CA HIS A 91 -22.70 3.56 16.68
C HIS A 91 -23.80 2.50 16.81
N PHE A 92 -24.01 1.67 15.78
CA PHE A 92 -24.94 0.55 15.85
C PHE A 92 -24.52 -0.51 16.87
N TYR A 93 -23.25 -0.89 16.90
CA TYR A 93 -22.74 -1.82 17.92
C TYR A 93 -22.95 -1.29 19.33
N ARG A 94 -22.75 0.02 19.54
CA ARG A 94 -22.98 0.66 20.83
C ARG A 94 -24.46 0.62 21.23
N ILE A 95 -25.37 1.04 20.34
CA ILE A 95 -26.81 1.00 20.62
C ILE A 95 -27.26 -0.43 20.95
N MET A 96 -26.83 -1.41 20.15
CA MET A 96 -27.16 -2.82 20.38
C MET A 96 -26.65 -3.32 21.74
N ALA A 97 -25.44 -2.94 22.14
CA ALA A 97 -24.89 -3.31 23.44
C ALA A 97 -25.61 -2.62 24.61
N GLU A 98 -25.86 -1.31 24.50
CA GLU A 98 -26.54 -0.51 25.53
C GLU A 98 -28.00 -0.92 25.74
N ARG A 99 -28.66 -1.41 24.68
CA ARG A 99 -30.08 -1.82 24.67
C ARG A 99 -30.27 -3.33 24.77
N GLY A 100 -29.24 -4.08 25.19
CA GLY A 100 -29.37 -5.51 25.50
C GLY A 100 -29.49 -6.46 24.30
N VAL A 101 -29.32 -5.99 23.07
CA VAL A 101 -29.35 -6.85 21.88
C VAL A 101 -28.09 -7.72 21.85
N GLN A 102 -28.27 -9.03 22.05
CA GLN A 102 -27.17 -9.98 22.11
C GLN A 102 -26.35 -9.99 20.80
N LEU A 103 -25.12 -9.50 20.88
CA LEU A 103 -24.19 -9.51 19.76
C LEU A 103 -23.73 -10.94 19.46
N ARG A 104 -23.54 -11.22 18.17
CA ARG A 104 -23.16 -12.56 17.71
C ARG A 104 -21.69 -12.83 18.00
N GLY A 105 -21.42 -14.05 18.42
CA GLY A 105 -20.05 -14.56 18.53
C GLY A 105 -19.34 -14.68 17.18
N HIS A 106 -18.03 -14.94 17.22
CA HIS A 106 -17.24 -15.17 16.00
C HIS A 106 -17.78 -16.35 15.17
N ALA A 107 -18.09 -17.47 15.82
CA ALA A 107 -18.58 -18.69 15.16
C ALA A 107 -19.93 -18.46 14.45
N GLU A 108 -20.86 -17.77 15.10
CA GLU A 108 -22.19 -17.46 14.55
C GLU A 108 -22.11 -16.51 13.35
N ARG A 109 -21.28 -15.46 13.45
CA ARG A 109 -21.03 -14.55 12.32
C ARG A 109 -20.47 -15.31 11.12
N LYS A 110 -19.53 -16.24 11.36
CA LYS A 110 -18.95 -17.07 10.29
C LYS A 110 -20.00 -17.98 9.66
N ARG A 111 -20.81 -18.68 10.46
CA ARG A 111 -21.90 -19.55 9.99
C ARG A 111 -22.92 -18.77 9.15
N LEU A 112 -23.29 -17.57 9.58
CA LEU A 112 -24.21 -16.71 8.85
C LEU A 112 -23.61 -16.26 7.51
N SER A 113 -22.34 -15.85 7.47
CA SER A 113 -21.66 -15.50 6.21
C SER A 113 -21.62 -16.66 5.22
N TRP A 114 -21.47 -17.90 5.70
CA TRP A 114 -21.59 -19.10 4.87
C TRP A 114 -23.01 -19.26 4.31
N LYS A 115 -24.02 -19.17 5.18
CA LYS A 115 -25.44 -19.27 4.77
C LYS A 115 -25.83 -18.20 3.74
N GLN A 116 -25.24 -17.01 3.83
CA GLN A 116 -25.50 -15.87 2.93
C GLN A 116 -24.64 -15.87 1.66
N GLY A 117 -23.78 -16.87 1.43
CA GLY A 117 -22.88 -16.91 0.27
C GLY A 117 -21.78 -15.83 0.27
N LYS A 118 -21.66 -15.03 1.34
CA LYS A 118 -20.64 -13.96 1.45
C LYS A 118 -19.23 -14.49 1.65
N MET A 119 -19.11 -15.78 1.98
CA MET A 119 -17.83 -16.44 2.12
C MET A 119 -17.07 -16.58 0.80
N ASP A 120 -17.75 -16.77 -0.33
CA ASP A 120 -17.06 -16.92 -1.62
C ASP A 120 -16.37 -15.62 -2.05
N ALA A 121 -17.07 -14.49 -1.90
CA ALA A 121 -16.49 -13.17 -2.11
C ALA A 121 -15.32 -12.88 -1.15
N SER A 122 -15.45 -13.25 0.13
CA SER A 122 -14.38 -13.12 1.12
C SER A 122 -13.15 -13.98 0.77
N MET A 123 -13.38 -15.22 0.34
CA MET A 123 -12.32 -16.14 -0.10
C MET A 123 -11.66 -15.66 -1.39
N ALA A 124 -12.42 -15.16 -2.35
CA ALA A 124 -11.88 -14.55 -3.57
C ALA A 124 -11.02 -13.33 -3.26
N LYS A 125 -11.50 -12.42 -2.39
CA LYS A 125 -10.73 -11.27 -1.91
C LYS A 125 -9.47 -11.71 -1.16
N SER A 126 -9.55 -12.75 -0.34
CA SER A 126 -8.39 -13.34 0.35
C SER A 126 -7.36 -13.89 -0.64
N ARG A 127 -7.79 -14.60 -1.69
CA ARG A 127 -6.90 -15.07 -2.77
C ARG A 127 -6.24 -13.92 -3.51
N GLN A 128 -7.01 -12.87 -3.86
CA GLN A 128 -6.46 -11.68 -4.50
C GLN A 128 -5.46 -10.95 -3.60
N THR A 129 -5.79 -10.78 -2.31
CA THR A 129 -4.86 -10.20 -1.32
C THR A 129 -3.60 -11.02 -1.21
N ARG A 130 -3.67 -12.36 -1.15
CA ARG A 130 -2.48 -13.23 -1.14
C ARG A 130 -1.63 -13.04 -2.40
N LYS A 131 -2.25 -13.01 -3.58
CA LYS A 131 -1.53 -12.73 -4.84
C LYS A 131 -0.88 -11.34 -4.81
N ARG A 132 -1.59 -10.33 -4.30
CA ARG A 132 -1.08 -8.96 -4.19
C ARG A 132 0.07 -8.84 -3.20
N THR A 133 -0.02 -9.52 -2.06
CA THR A 133 1.07 -9.56 -1.06
C THR A 133 2.27 -10.32 -1.61
N TYR A 134 2.05 -11.41 -2.34
CA TYR A 134 3.12 -12.16 -2.99
C TYR A 134 3.90 -11.31 -4.01
N LEU A 135 3.22 -10.43 -4.76
CA LEU A 135 3.86 -9.58 -5.77
C LEU A 135 4.45 -8.28 -5.21
N LEU A 136 3.72 -7.62 -4.30
CA LEU A 136 4.05 -6.26 -3.86
C LEU A 136 4.61 -6.19 -2.45
N GLY A 137 4.75 -7.33 -1.77
CA GLY A 137 5.15 -7.37 -0.37
C GLY A 137 4.03 -7.05 0.62
N SER A 138 4.37 -7.22 1.89
CA SER A 138 3.51 -6.92 3.04
C SER A 138 3.21 -5.42 3.19
N LYS A 139 2.29 -5.06 4.10
CA LYS A 139 2.00 -3.65 4.41
C LYS A 139 3.21 -2.97 5.06
N ALA A 140 3.96 -3.69 5.90
CA ALA A 140 5.17 -3.18 6.54
C ALA A 140 6.24 -2.88 5.48
N GLU A 141 6.50 -3.81 4.55
CA GLU A 141 7.45 -3.58 3.45
C GLU A 141 7.09 -2.35 2.62
N LYS A 142 5.80 -2.17 2.29
CA LYS A 142 5.35 -0.98 1.56
C LYS A 142 5.58 0.32 2.32
N ALA A 143 5.36 0.31 3.63
CA ALA A 143 5.62 1.46 4.49
C ALA A 143 7.12 1.77 4.56
N ILE A 144 7.96 0.75 4.72
CA ILE A 144 9.43 0.90 4.71
C ILE A 144 9.90 1.44 3.35
N ARG A 145 9.43 0.90 2.22
CA ARG A 145 9.79 1.43 0.88
C ARG A 145 9.42 2.90 0.72
N TYR A 146 8.24 3.29 1.19
CA TYR A 146 7.79 4.68 1.16
C TYR A 146 8.70 5.58 2.01
N LEU A 147 8.89 5.23 3.29
CA LEU A 147 9.69 6.03 4.21
C LEU A 147 11.16 6.11 3.80
N LEU A 148 11.74 5.00 3.30
CA LEU A 148 13.09 4.97 2.78
C LEU A 148 13.25 5.93 1.58
N ARG A 149 12.28 5.96 0.67
CA ARG A 149 12.27 6.88 -0.47
C ARG A 149 12.23 8.34 0.01
N GLU A 150 11.30 8.67 0.90
CA GLU A 150 11.15 10.03 1.41
C GLU A 150 12.41 10.49 2.16
N ALA A 151 12.97 9.63 3.03
CA ALA A 151 14.15 9.97 3.81
C ALA A 151 15.40 10.20 2.92
N LEU A 152 15.63 9.35 1.92
CA LEU A 152 16.75 9.52 0.98
C LEU A 152 16.59 10.79 0.12
N LEU A 153 15.36 11.15 -0.26
CA LEU A 153 15.09 12.40 -0.95
C LEU A 153 15.38 13.61 -0.05
N VAL A 154 14.96 13.57 1.22
CA VAL A 154 15.18 14.65 2.19
C VAL A 154 16.66 14.84 2.52
N LEU A 155 17.43 13.76 2.66
CA LEU A 155 18.88 13.83 2.90
C LEU A 155 19.66 14.41 1.71
N GLY A 156 19.05 14.48 0.52
CA GLY A 156 19.71 15.03 -0.65
C GLY A 156 20.95 14.23 -1.08
N VAL A 157 20.87 12.89 -0.95
CA VAL A 157 21.99 12.02 -1.31
C VAL A 157 22.42 12.24 -2.76
N LYS A 158 23.73 12.26 -3.01
CA LYS A 158 24.32 12.58 -4.33
C LYS A 158 24.24 11.41 -5.33
N TRP A 159 23.77 10.26 -4.88
CA TRP A 159 23.72 9.01 -5.63
C TRP A 159 22.32 8.72 -6.13
N ASP A 160 22.22 7.95 -7.21
CA ASP A 160 20.96 7.37 -7.62
C ASP A 160 20.60 6.20 -6.73
N VAL A 161 19.40 6.21 -6.17
CA VAL A 161 18.90 5.10 -5.35
C VAL A 161 17.72 4.43 -6.03
N ILE A 162 17.85 3.12 -6.27
CA ILE A 162 16.83 2.25 -6.81
C ILE A 162 16.30 1.41 -5.66
N ILE A 163 15.04 1.61 -5.29
CA ILE A 163 14.33 0.80 -4.30
C ILE A 163 13.37 -0.11 -5.08
N GLY A 164 13.67 -1.40 -5.11
CA GLY A 164 12.86 -2.39 -5.81
C GLY A 164 11.68 -2.88 -4.98
N ASP A 165 10.72 -3.48 -5.68
CA ASP A 165 9.76 -4.38 -5.05
C ASP A 165 10.43 -5.69 -4.65
N ASN A 166 9.70 -6.52 -3.90
CA ASN A 166 10.18 -7.82 -3.46
C ASN A 166 10.75 -8.60 -4.65
N LEU A 167 12.03 -8.95 -4.54
CA LEU A 167 12.76 -9.58 -5.62
C LEU A 167 13.05 -11.02 -5.22
N GLN A 168 12.21 -11.90 -5.75
CA GLN A 168 12.40 -13.32 -5.63
C GLN A 168 13.52 -13.77 -6.57
N HIS A 169 14.32 -14.72 -6.10
CA HIS A 169 15.34 -15.42 -6.89
C HIS A 169 16.61 -14.63 -7.25
N ILE A 170 16.96 -13.55 -6.54
CA ILE A 170 18.26 -12.85 -6.72
C ILE A 170 19.43 -13.83 -6.67
N LEU A 171 19.38 -14.77 -5.71
CA LEU A 171 20.34 -15.85 -5.55
C LEU A 171 19.65 -17.21 -5.63
N GLY A 172 18.91 -17.42 -6.72
CA GLY A 172 18.21 -18.67 -7.01
C GLY A 172 17.05 -18.95 -6.06
N ARG A 173 17.32 -19.26 -4.79
CA ARG A 173 16.32 -19.67 -3.78
C ARG A 173 16.00 -18.61 -2.72
N TYR A 174 16.77 -17.53 -2.63
CA TYR A 174 16.57 -16.52 -1.60
C TYR A 174 15.78 -15.34 -2.16
N GLU A 175 14.71 -15.00 -1.43
CA GLU A 175 13.90 -13.79 -1.58
C GLU A 175 14.60 -12.63 -0.90
N VAL A 176 14.50 -11.40 -1.42
CA VAL A 176 14.89 -10.18 -0.69
C VAL A 176 13.67 -9.29 -0.64
N ASP A 177 13.22 -8.95 0.58
CA ASP A 177 11.93 -8.28 0.79
C ASP A 177 11.91 -6.87 0.16
N ILE A 178 13.02 -6.14 0.34
CA ILE A 178 13.24 -4.84 -0.28
C ILE A 178 14.70 -4.75 -0.75
N PRO A 179 14.98 -4.97 -2.04
CA PRO A 179 16.30 -4.74 -2.60
C PRO A 179 16.53 -3.25 -2.82
N VAL A 180 17.68 -2.75 -2.39
CA VAL A 180 18.09 -1.36 -2.58
C VAL A 180 19.43 -1.35 -3.31
N VAL A 181 19.53 -0.61 -4.41
CA VAL A 181 20.78 -0.42 -5.14
C VAL A 181 21.09 1.06 -5.16
N VAL A 182 22.29 1.42 -4.72
CA VAL A 182 22.78 2.80 -4.76
C VAL A 182 23.87 2.87 -5.83
N VAL A 183 23.81 3.88 -6.69
CA VAL A 183 24.70 4.07 -7.84
C VAL A 183 25.32 5.46 -7.78
N ASP A 184 26.64 5.52 -7.76
CA ASP A 184 27.37 6.76 -7.91
C ASP A 184 27.43 7.17 -9.38
N ARG A 185 26.75 8.27 -9.73
CA ARG A 185 26.71 8.82 -11.09
C ARG A 185 28.08 9.17 -11.64
N SER A 186 29.00 9.58 -10.76
CA SER A 186 30.31 10.09 -11.18
C SER A 186 31.25 8.96 -11.60
N THR A 187 31.19 7.83 -10.90
CA THR A 187 32.08 6.68 -11.12
C THR A 187 31.40 5.52 -11.84
N GLY A 188 30.07 5.48 -11.84
CA GLY A 188 29.27 4.33 -12.26
C GLY A 188 29.32 3.14 -11.29
N ALA A 189 29.96 3.31 -10.13
CA ALA A 189 30.02 2.28 -9.11
C ALA A 189 28.65 2.04 -8.48
N ALA A 190 28.36 0.82 -8.07
CA ALA A 190 27.10 0.46 -7.43
C ALA A 190 27.31 -0.43 -6.21
N CYS A 191 26.52 -0.19 -5.17
CA CYS A 191 26.42 -1.05 -4.00
C CYS A 191 24.98 -1.55 -3.81
N ARG A 192 24.84 -2.72 -3.18
CA ARG A 192 23.58 -3.46 -3.09
C ARG A 192 23.28 -3.76 -1.63
N PHE A 193 22.06 -3.45 -1.22
CA PHE A 193 21.57 -3.68 0.13
C PHE A 193 20.30 -4.53 0.07
N ALA A 194 20.22 -5.52 0.95
CA ALA A 194 19.06 -6.37 1.15
C ALA A 194 18.41 -5.95 2.46
N VAL A 195 17.25 -5.31 2.38
CA VAL A 195 16.46 -4.94 3.56
C VAL A 195 15.42 -6.03 3.79
N GLU A 196 15.56 -6.70 4.92
CA GLU A 196 14.75 -7.81 5.40
C GLU A 196 13.77 -7.30 6.47
N VAL A 197 12.50 -7.63 6.33
CA VAL A 197 11.42 -7.18 7.20
C VAL A 197 10.96 -8.35 8.04
N ASP A 198 11.58 -8.51 9.20
CA ASP A 198 11.24 -9.54 10.15
C ASP A 198 9.94 -9.20 10.89
N ASN A 199 9.32 -10.23 11.44
CA ASN A 199 8.29 -10.08 12.45
C ASN A 199 8.73 -10.86 13.69
N SER A 200 8.94 -10.13 14.78
CA SER A 200 9.41 -10.68 16.07
C SER A 200 8.58 -11.89 16.55
N PHE A 201 7.32 -12.02 16.15
CA PHE A 201 6.47 -13.17 16.47
C PHE A 201 6.72 -14.42 15.61
N THR A 202 7.14 -14.28 14.34
CA THR A 202 7.33 -15.42 13.43
C THR A 202 8.77 -15.93 13.38
N HIS A 203 9.76 -15.11 13.75
CA HIS A 203 11.19 -15.48 13.67
C HIS A 203 11.81 -15.95 15.00
N ALA A 204 10.99 -16.19 16.03
CA ALA A 204 11.49 -16.61 17.35
C ALA A 204 12.11 -18.02 17.36
N SER A 205 11.74 -18.90 16.43
CA SER A 205 12.17 -20.31 16.47
C SER A 205 13.66 -20.49 16.08
N PRO A 206 14.42 -21.38 16.76
CA PRO A 206 15.82 -21.64 16.42
C PRO A 206 16.05 -22.11 14.99
N LYS A 207 15.08 -22.84 14.41
CA LYS A 207 15.15 -23.32 13.01
C LYS A 207 15.10 -22.15 12.03
N LEU A 208 14.23 -21.17 12.26
CA LEU A 208 14.12 -19.99 11.42
C LEU A 208 15.37 -19.11 11.55
N LYS A 209 15.85 -18.87 12.78
CA LYS A 209 17.11 -18.14 13.00
C LYS A 209 18.30 -18.74 12.24
N LYS A 210 18.43 -20.07 12.23
CA LYS A 210 19.49 -20.76 11.44
C LYS A 210 19.33 -20.56 9.94
N ARG A 211 18.09 -20.62 9.43
CA ARG A 211 17.78 -20.38 8.02
C ARG A 211 18.11 -18.94 7.64
N ASP A 212 17.71 -17.99 8.47
CA ASP A 212 17.90 -16.55 8.26
C ASP A 212 19.40 -16.21 8.27
N ALA A 213 20.17 -16.73 9.24
CA ALA A 213 21.64 -16.59 9.23
C ALA A 213 22.34 -17.28 8.03
N ALA A 214 21.73 -18.32 7.44
CA ALA A 214 22.26 -18.92 6.21
C ALA A 214 21.92 -18.08 4.97
N LYS A 215 20.76 -17.43 4.96
CA LYS A 215 20.34 -16.47 3.94
C LYS A 215 21.26 -15.25 3.96
N ASP A 216 21.48 -14.66 5.13
CA ASP A 216 22.29 -13.45 5.29
C ASP A 216 23.73 -13.69 4.79
N ARG A 217 24.36 -14.79 5.20
CA ARG A 217 25.70 -15.16 4.72
C ARG A 217 25.76 -15.37 3.21
N ALA A 218 24.73 -15.97 2.61
CA ALA A 218 24.70 -16.18 1.17
C ALA A 218 24.57 -14.85 0.38
N LEU A 219 23.76 -13.92 0.91
CA LEU A 219 23.61 -12.57 0.38
C LEU A 219 24.92 -11.80 0.47
N GLU A 220 25.57 -11.81 1.63
CA GLU A 220 26.87 -11.17 1.88
C GLU A 220 27.97 -11.70 0.96
N GLN A 221 28.08 -13.03 0.82
CA GLN A 221 29.01 -13.66 -0.11
C GLN A 221 28.80 -13.26 -1.57
N SER A 222 27.58 -12.83 -1.91
CA SER A 222 27.22 -12.36 -3.25
C SER A 222 27.30 -10.84 -3.40
N GLY A 223 27.88 -10.14 -2.41
CA GLY A 223 28.12 -8.71 -2.44
C GLY A 223 26.94 -7.85 -1.98
N TRP A 224 25.95 -8.43 -1.29
CA TRP A 224 24.86 -7.68 -0.68
C TRP A 224 25.17 -7.35 0.78
N ARG A 225 24.85 -6.13 1.22
CA ARG A 225 24.81 -5.77 2.64
C ARG A 225 23.42 -6.01 3.18
N VAL A 226 23.28 -6.74 4.28
CA VAL A 226 21.96 -7.13 4.81
C VAL A 226 21.59 -6.26 6.01
N PHE A 227 20.38 -5.71 5.99
CA PHE A 227 19.76 -5.01 7.12
C PHE A 227 18.45 -5.69 7.49
N ARG A 228 18.21 -5.89 8.78
CA ARG A 228 16.97 -6.50 9.30
C ARG A 228 16.21 -5.49 10.14
N LEU A 229 14.93 -5.29 9.82
CA LEU A 229 14.00 -4.41 10.53
C LEU A 229 12.85 -5.22 11.13
N ASP A 230 12.27 -4.77 12.25
CA ASP A 230 11.07 -5.40 12.82
C ASP A 230 9.80 -4.72 12.25
N GLY A 231 9.19 -5.34 11.25
CA GLY A 231 7.90 -4.92 10.69
C GLY A 231 6.70 -5.19 11.60
N GLY A 232 6.90 -5.83 12.76
CA GLY A 232 5.89 -6.08 13.79
C GLY A 232 5.69 -4.94 14.79
N VAL A 233 6.50 -3.88 14.73
CA VAL A 233 6.43 -2.73 15.63
C VAL A 233 5.08 -2.01 15.50
N LYS A 234 4.40 -1.82 16.63
CA LYS A 234 3.08 -1.15 16.68
C LYS A 234 3.19 0.37 16.90
N GLU A 235 4.28 0.81 17.52
CA GLU A 235 4.54 2.21 17.83
C GLU A 235 5.15 2.90 16.60
N GLN A 236 4.48 3.96 16.13
CA GLN A 236 4.86 4.63 14.88
C GLN A 236 6.23 5.31 15.00
N ASP A 237 6.54 5.88 16.16
CA ASP A 237 7.80 6.59 16.38
C ASP A 237 9.00 5.64 16.32
N VAL A 238 8.90 4.48 16.97
CA VAL A 238 9.93 3.42 16.94
C VAL A 238 10.13 2.90 15.51
N PHE A 239 9.05 2.71 14.76
CA PHE A 239 9.14 2.29 13.36
C PHE A 239 9.80 3.35 12.47
N ALA A 240 9.50 4.63 12.69
CA ALA A 240 10.12 5.73 11.96
C ALA A 240 11.62 5.85 12.28
N GLU A 241 12.00 5.71 13.56
CA GLU A 241 13.39 5.72 14.01
C GLU A 241 14.19 4.58 13.38
N GLN A 242 13.65 3.36 13.36
CA GLN A 242 14.25 2.21 12.68
C GLN A 242 14.53 2.48 11.19
N VAL A 243 13.61 3.16 10.49
CA VAL A 243 13.83 3.51 9.08
C VAL A 243 14.85 4.64 8.94
N ALA A 244 14.87 5.61 9.84
CA ALA A 244 15.89 6.67 9.84
C ALA A 244 17.30 6.09 10.03
N ASP A 245 17.47 5.19 10.99
CA ASP A 245 18.73 4.47 11.24
C ASP A 245 19.17 3.66 10.02
N LEU A 246 18.23 2.98 9.36
CA LEU A 246 18.49 2.25 8.11
C LEU A 246 19.02 3.19 7.03
N VAL A 247 18.40 4.36 6.85
CA VAL A 247 18.79 5.32 5.82
C VAL A 247 20.21 5.81 6.08
N LEU A 248 20.53 6.20 7.31
CA LEU A 248 21.86 6.63 7.71
C LEU A 248 22.90 5.54 7.53
N ALA A 249 22.56 4.27 7.84
CA ALA A 249 23.44 3.15 7.63
C ALA A 249 23.71 2.89 6.14
N ILE A 250 22.68 2.96 5.28
CA ILE A 250 22.83 2.84 3.82
C ILE A 250 23.74 3.94 3.30
N GLU A 251 23.53 5.19 3.72
CA GLU A 251 24.34 6.33 3.30
C GLU A 251 25.81 6.14 3.71
N ALA A 252 26.06 5.82 4.98
CA ALA A 252 27.40 5.62 5.52
C ALA A 252 28.16 4.51 4.80
N HIS A 253 27.52 3.36 4.57
CA HIS A 253 28.14 2.25 3.85
C HIS A 253 28.33 2.53 2.37
N ALA A 254 27.40 3.26 1.71
CA ALA A 254 27.59 3.68 0.34
C ALA A 254 28.78 4.64 0.22
N ALA A 255 28.88 5.63 1.13
CA ALA A 255 30.02 6.54 1.20
C ALA A 255 31.34 5.78 1.35
N GLU A 256 31.41 4.87 2.32
CA GLU A 256 32.59 4.04 2.57
C GLU A 256 32.99 3.24 1.32
N ILE A 257 32.03 2.57 0.68
CA ILE A 257 32.28 1.77 -0.52
C ILE A 257 32.79 2.66 -1.66
N PHE A 258 32.16 3.80 -1.92
CA PHE A 258 32.57 4.65 -3.04
C PHE A 258 33.91 5.35 -2.79
N ILE A 259 34.25 5.67 -1.55
CA ILE A 259 35.57 6.18 -1.18
C ILE A 259 36.64 5.09 -1.36
N ASN A 260 36.41 3.90 -0.80
CA ASN A 260 37.41 2.82 -0.78
C ASN A 260 37.53 2.07 -2.12
N HIS A 261 36.45 2.05 -2.91
CA HIS A 261 36.39 1.46 -4.25
C HIS A 261 36.25 2.51 -5.34
N SER A 262 36.83 3.70 -5.11
CA SER A 262 37.23 4.61 -6.20
C SER A 262 38.24 3.86 -7.08
N PHE A 263 37.75 3.01 -7.98
CA PHE A 263 38.59 2.32 -8.94
C PHE A 263 39.31 3.40 -9.76
N PRO A 264 40.63 3.27 -10.00
CA PRO A 264 41.25 4.08 -11.03
C PRO A 264 40.44 3.86 -12.31
N THR A 265 39.97 4.95 -12.90
CA THR A 265 39.34 4.98 -14.22
C THR A 265 40.39 4.53 -15.23
N ASN A 266 40.62 3.22 -15.33
CA ASN A 266 41.36 2.66 -16.44
C ASN A 266 40.51 2.91 -17.68
N PRO A 267 40.95 3.73 -18.66
CA PRO A 267 40.14 4.11 -19.82
C PRO A 267 39.80 2.93 -20.74
N SER A 268 40.31 1.73 -20.44
CA SER A 268 40.19 0.55 -21.27
C SER A 268 38.82 -0.16 -21.17
N GLN A 269 38.00 0.10 -20.14
CA GLN A 269 36.64 -0.48 -20.07
C GLN A 269 35.52 0.45 -20.57
N ALA A 270 35.76 1.75 -20.72
CA ALA A 270 34.81 2.69 -21.32
C ALA A 270 34.51 2.41 -22.81
N ARG A 271 35.34 1.60 -23.49
CA ARG A 271 35.13 1.24 -24.91
C ARG A 271 33.95 0.29 -25.15
N ARG A 272 33.40 -0.40 -24.14
CA ARG A 272 32.23 -1.28 -24.35
C ARG A 272 30.88 -0.55 -24.30
N ALA A 273 30.79 0.60 -23.62
CA ALA A 273 29.54 1.38 -23.60
C ALA A 273 29.29 2.15 -24.91
N THR A 274 30.34 2.54 -25.63
CA THR A 274 30.21 3.25 -26.93
C THR A 274 29.84 2.35 -28.11
N HIS A 275 29.88 1.02 -27.97
CA HIS A 275 29.53 0.13 -29.09
C HIS A 275 28.02 -0.09 -29.24
N HIS A 276 27.22 0.17 -28.20
CA HIS A 276 25.76 0.06 -28.29
C HIS A 276 25.08 1.32 -28.86
N LEU A 277 25.70 2.49 -28.73
CA LEU A 277 25.18 3.73 -29.35
C LEU A 277 25.45 3.83 -30.86
N LYS A 278 26.39 3.04 -31.40
CA LYS A 278 26.66 3.01 -32.85
C LYS A 278 25.81 2.01 -33.65
N CYS A 279 25.14 1.05 -33.00
CA CYS A 279 24.27 0.09 -33.69
C CYS A 279 22.81 0.55 -33.84
N VAL A 280 22.43 1.73 -33.34
CA VAL A 280 21.04 2.25 -33.41
C VAL A 280 20.91 3.41 -34.42
N GLN A 281 21.97 3.74 -35.17
CA GLN A 281 21.94 4.81 -36.18
C GLN A 281 22.26 4.37 -37.61
N VAL A 282 22.16 3.08 -37.94
CA VAL A 282 22.20 2.64 -39.33
C VAL A 282 21.09 1.63 -39.56
N GLU A 283 19.93 2.14 -39.96
CA GLU A 283 19.08 1.60 -41.03
C GLU A 283 17.82 2.48 -41.13
N GLY A 284 18.02 3.64 -41.74
CA GLY A 284 16.98 4.34 -42.47
C GLY A 284 17.28 4.23 -43.96
N LEU A 285 16.56 3.34 -44.64
CA LEU A 285 16.18 3.44 -46.05
C LEU A 285 14.77 2.86 -46.18
#